data_AF-A0A7J6FRJ8-F1
#
_entry.id   AF-A0A7J6FRJ8-F1
#
_cell.length_a   1.000
_cell.length_b   1.000
_cell.length_c   1.000
_cell.angle_alpha   90.00
_cell.angle_beta   90.00
_cell.angle_gamma   90.00
#
_symmetry.space_group_name_H-M   'P 1'
#
loop_
_entity.id
_entity.type
_entity.pdbx_description
1 polymer ?
#
loop_
_entity_poly.entity_id
_entity_poly.type
_entity_poly.pdbx_seq_one_letter_code
_entity_poly.pdbx_strand_id
1 'polypeptide(L)'
;MAAKFAFFPPNPPSYKLVTDDRTGLLLLSPYPHRENVEVLKLPTRRGTEIVAIYIRHPMATSTLLYSHGNAADLGQMYELFIELSIHLRVNLMGYDYSGYGQSSGK
;
A
#
# COMPACT_ATOMS: atom_id res chain seq x y z
N MET A 1 -22.06 6.15 15.47
CA MET A 1 -20.70 6.31 16.03
C MET A 1 -19.81 5.10 15.76
N ALA A 2 -20.28 3.85 15.93
CA ALA A 2 -19.51 2.64 15.62
C ALA A 2 -19.17 2.45 14.12
N ALA A 3 -20.10 2.72 13.21
CA ALA A 3 -19.88 2.57 11.77
C ALA A 3 -18.72 3.45 11.24
N LYS A 4 -18.48 4.61 11.86
CA LYS A 4 -17.38 5.51 11.47
C LYS A 4 -16.00 4.88 11.72
N PHE A 5 -15.88 4.05 12.75
CA PHE A 5 -14.63 3.37 13.09
C PHE A 5 -14.47 2.01 12.40
N ALA A 6 -15.56 1.34 12.05
CA ALA A 6 -15.51 0.01 11.45
C ALA A 6 -15.35 0.02 9.92
N PHE A 7 -15.75 1.09 9.24
CA PHE A 7 -15.88 1.11 7.78
C PHE A 7 -15.15 2.24 7.06
N PHE A 8 -14.58 3.21 7.77
CA PHE A 8 -13.89 4.34 7.13
C PHE A 8 -12.38 4.28 7.39
N PRO A 9 -11.56 4.68 6.41
CA PRO A 9 -10.11 4.69 6.56
C PRO A 9 -9.65 5.64 7.69
N PRO A 10 -8.41 5.47 8.18
CA PRO A 10 -7.77 6.41 9.08
C PRO A 10 -7.86 7.85 8.56
N ASN A 11 -8.15 8.80 9.45
CA ASN A 11 -8.13 10.22 9.16
C ASN A 11 -7.42 10.98 10.30
N PRO A 12 -6.18 11.49 10.09
CA PRO A 12 -5.44 11.45 8.83
C PRO A 12 -4.98 10.03 8.44
N PRO A 13 -4.66 9.77 7.15
CA PRO A 13 -3.98 8.56 6.72
C PRO A 13 -2.71 8.28 7.53
N SER A 14 -2.38 6.99 7.73
CA SER A 14 -1.22 6.60 8.53
C SER A 14 0.11 6.81 7.80
N TYR A 15 0.08 7.05 6.50
CA TYR A 15 1.24 7.28 5.66
C TYR A 15 1.06 8.47 4.72
N LYS A 16 2.19 8.94 4.16
CA LYS A 16 2.24 9.92 3.08
C LYS A 16 3.09 9.42 1.93
N LEU A 17 2.72 9.81 0.72
CA LEU A 17 3.57 9.63 -0.45
C LEU A 17 4.58 10.77 -0.54
N VAL A 18 5.85 10.41 -0.71
CA VAL A 18 6.94 11.37 -0.89
C VAL A 18 7.73 10.94 -2.11
N THR A 19 7.97 11.85 -3.04
CA THR A 19 8.92 11.63 -4.13
C THR A 19 10.30 11.97 -3.62
N ASP A 20 11.24 11.06 -3.75
CA ASP A 20 12.65 11.34 -3.48
C ASP A 20 13.23 12.18 -4.61
N ASP A 21 13.66 13.41 -4.30
CA ASP A 21 14.12 14.38 -5.30
C ASP A 21 15.39 13.94 -6.06
N ARG A 22 16.17 13.01 -5.50
CA ARG A 22 17.44 12.57 -6.09
C ARG A 22 17.25 11.40 -7.05
N THR A 23 16.36 10.48 -6.68
CA THR A 23 16.13 9.22 -7.40
C THR A 23 14.85 9.25 -8.23
N GLY A 24 13.94 10.19 -7.96
CA GLY A 24 12.60 10.24 -8.55
C GLY A 24 11.66 9.13 -8.05
N LEU A 25 12.11 8.30 -7.09
CA LEU A 25 11.32 7.19 -6.58
C LEU A 25 10.17 7.69 -5.70
N LEU A 26 9.03 7.03 -5.83
CA LEU A 26 7.91 7.25 -4.92
C LEU A 26 8.10 6.39 -3.66
N LEU A 27 8.04 7.02 -2.50
CA LEU A 27 8.30 6.41 -1.19
C LEU A 27 7.09 6.54 -0.26
N LEU A 28 7.02 5.64 0.72
CA LEU A 28 5.96 5.59 1.73
C LEU A 28 6.49 6.10 3.08
N SER A 29 6.24 7.35 3.43
CA SER A 29 6.63 7.93 4.72
C SER A 29 5.64 7.52 5.83
N PRO A 30 6.08 7.13 7.04
CA PRO A 30 7.43 7.30 7.61
C PRO A 30 8.38 6.11 7.44
N TYR A 31 8.10 5.17 6.54
CA TYR A 31 8.85 3.93 6.45
C TYR A 31 10.17 4.13 5.68
N PRO A 32 11.23 3.42 6.06
CA PRO A 32 12.49 3.46 5.33
C PRO A 32 12.33 2.86 3.94
N HIS A 33 13.04 3.42 2.97
CA HIS A 33 13.14 2.85 1.64
C HIS A 33 13.75 1.44 1.70
N ARG A 34 13.20 0.51 0.91
CA ARG A 34 13.71 -0.84 0.72
C ARG A 34 13.76 -1.13 -0.78
N GLU A 35 14.88 -1.65 -1.27
CA GLU A 35 15.12 -1.87 -2.71
C GLU A 35 14.12 -2.86 -3.35
N ASN A 36 13.59 -3.78 -2.54
CA ASN A 36 12.61 -4.76 -2.98
C ASN A 36 11.16 -4.28 -2.87
N VAL A 37 10.92 -3.03 -2.44
CA VAL A 37 9.59 -2.45 -2.29
C VAL A 37 9.40 -1.31 -3.29
N GLU A 38 8.37 -1.43 -4.11
CA GLU A 38 7.96 -0.40 -5.07
C GLU A 38 6.63 0.21 -4.63
N VAL A 39 6.53 1.54 -4.66
CA VAL A 39 5.27 2.26 -4.43
C VAL A 39 4.75 2.74 -5.78
N LEU A 40 3.49 2.42 -6.08
CA LEU A 40 2.87 2.62 -7.38
C LEU A 40 1.62 3.48 -7.25
N LYS A 41 1.38 4.30 -8.28
CA LYS A 41 0.11 5.00 -8.51
C LYS A 41 -0.54 4.39 -9.75
N LEU A 42 -1.72 3.80 -9.57
CA LEU A 42 -2.39 3.02 -10.60
C LEU A 42 -3.69 3.71 -11.01
N PRO A 43 -3.87 4.06 -12.30
CA PRO A 43 -5.14 4.58 -12.79
C PRO A 43 -6.17 3.45 -12.85
N THR A 44 -7.40 3.76 -12.45
CA THR A 44 -8.54 2.86 -12.57
C THR A 44 -9.41 3.23 -13.77
N ARG A 45 -10.24 2.30 -14.24
CA ARG A 45 -11.21 2.54 -15.32
C ARG A 45 -12.21 3.66 -15.01
N ARG A 46 -12.44 3.98 -13.73
CA ARG A 46 -13.37 5.04 -13.29
C ARG A 46 -12.71 6.41 -13.22
N GLY A 47 -11.46 6.54 -13.65
CA GLY A 47 -10.71 7.80 -13.60
C GLY A 47 -10.18 8.17 -12.21
N THR A 48 -10.24 7.25 -11.24
CA THR A 48 -9.54 7.41 -9.96
C THR A 48 -8.12 6.87 -10.07
N GLU A 49 -7.22 7.41 -9.28
CA GLU A 49 -5.88 6.88 -9.02
C GLU A 49 -5.86 6.23 -7.64
N ILE A 50 -5.39 4.98 -7.56
CA ILE A 50 -5.16 4.26 -6.31
C ILE A 50 -3.67 4.06 -6.06
N VAL A 51 -3.30 3.97 -4.79
CA VAL A 51 -1.93 3.67 -4.37
C VAL A 51 -1.78 2.17 -4.14
N ALA A 52 -0.64 1.62 -4.55
CA ALA A 52 -0.28 0.24 -4.29
C ALA A 52 1.17 0.13 -3.85
N ILE A 53 1.49 -0.94 -3.13
CA ILE A 53 2.85 -1.38 -2.88
C ILE A 53 3.07 -2.77 -3.48
N TYR A 54 4.23 -2.95 -4.10
CA TYR A 54 4.69 -4.23 -4.61
C TYR A 54 6.00 -4.61 -3.93
N ILE A 55 6.01 -5.77 -3.28
CA ILE A 55 7.16 -6.32 -2.57
C ILE A 55 7.66 -7.53 -3.35
N ARG A 56 8.91 -7.47 -3.81
CA ARG A 56 9.59 -8.57 -4.48
C ARG A 56 10.25 -9.50 -3.48
N HIS A 57 10.10 -10.80 -3.70
CA HIS A 57 10.85 -11.82 -2.98
C HIS A 57 11.72 -12.62 -3.98
N PRO A 58 13.04 -12.74 -3.79
CA PRO A 58 13.95 -13.34 -4.79
C PRO A 58 13.62 -14.78 -5.19
N MET A 59 13.01 -15.56 -4.29
CA MET A 59 12.63 -16.95 -4.54
C MET A 59 11.14 -17.13 -4.93
N ALA A 60 10.41 -16.03 -5.15
CA ALA A 60 8.98 -16.12 -5.43
C ALA A 60 8.70 -16.74 -6.79
N THR A 61 7.81 -17.73 -6.80
CA THR A 61 7.21 -18.31 -8.01
C THR A 61 5.76 -17.84 -8.22
N SER A 62 5.21 -17.15 -7.22
CA SER A 62 3.83 -16.67 -7.19
C SER A 62 3.77 -15.26 -6.56
N THR A 63 2.69 -14.54 -6.87
CA THR A 63 2.38 -13.23 -6.29
C THR A 63 1.06 -13.30 -5.52
N LEU A 64 1.08 -12.86 -4.26
CA LEU A 64 -0.11 -12.68 -3.45
C LEU A 64 -0.68 -11.27 -3.69
N LEU A 65 -1.91 -11.20 -4.21
CA LEU A 65 -2.68 -9.96 -4.24
C LEU A 65 -3.47 -9.85 -2.93
N TYR A 66 -3.15 -8.86 -2.10
CA TYR A 66 -3.74 -8.69 -0.79
C TYR A 66 -4.68 -7.48 -0.75
N SER A 67 -5.95 -7.74 -0.53
CA SER A 67 -6.99 -6.73 -0.26
C SER A 67 -7.07 -6.50 1.25
N HIS A 68 -6.74 -5.29 1.72
CA HIS A 68 -6.73 -5.01 3.16
C HIS A 68 -8.14 -4.92 3.76
N GLY A 69 -8.23 -5.04 5.09
CA GLY A 69 -9.50 -4.93 5.81
C GLY A 69 -10.08 -3.51 5.81
N ASN A 70 -11.35 -3.38 6.18
CA ASN A 70 -11.94 -2.06 6.39
C ASN A 70 -11.22 -1.29 7.51
N ALA A 71 -11.30 0.04 7.48
CA ALA A 71 -10.67 0.94 8.44
C ALA A 71 -9.13 0.79 8.59
N ALA A 72 -8.48 0.18 7.60
CA ALA A 72 -7.03 0.13 7.46
C ALA A 72 -6.58 0.93 6.22
N ASP A 73 -5.29 1.24 6.13
CA ASP A 73 -4.63 1.73 4.92
C ASP A 73 -3.25 1.08 4.74
N LEU A 74 -2.62 1.28 3.59
CA LEU A 74 -1.31 0.68 3.26
C LEU A 74 -0.21 0.93 4.29
N GLY A 75 -0.22 2.06 5.00
CA GLY A 75 0.79 2.32 6.05
C GLY A 75 0.63 1.33 7.20
N GLN A 76 -0.59 1.17 7.73
CA GLN A 76 -0.85 0.19 8.78
C GLN A 76 -0.56 -1.25 8.35
N MET A 77 -0.71 -1.54 7.05
CA MET A 77 -0.47 -2.87 6.49
C MET A 77 1.00 -3.14 6.13
N TYR A 78 1.86 -2.11 6.11
CA TYR A 78 3.20 -2.18 5.52
C TYR A 78 4.07 -3.30 6.11
N GLU A 79 4.26 -3.32 7.44
CA GLU A 79 5.08 -4.35 8.08
C GLU A 79 4.48 -5.74 7.94
N LEU A 80 3.15 -5.89 8.00
CA LEU A 80 2.51 -7.19 7.73
C LEU A 80 2.84 -7.71 6.32
N PHE A 81 2.81 -6.84 5.32
CA PHE A 81 3.09 -7.22 3.94
C PHE A 81 4.53 -7.70 3.75
N ILE A 82 5.49 -7.06 4.41
CA ILE A 82 6.87 -7.51 4.45
C ILE A 82 6.94 -8.91 5.07
N GLU A 83 6.37 -9.09 6.25
CA GLU A 83 6.42 -10.35 6.99
C GLU A 83 5.77 -11.48 6.19
N LEU A 84 4.63 -11.23 5.53
CA LEU A 84 3.98 -12.19 4.64
C LEU A 84 4.85 -12.56 3.44
N SER A 85 5.46 -11.58 2.77
CA SER A 85 6.34 -11.83 1.61
C SER A 85 7.52 -12.72 1.98
N ILE A 86 8.17 -12.45 3.13
CA ILE A 86 9.31 -13.22 3.64
C ILE A 86 8.88 -14.63 4.05
N HIS A 87 7.86 -14.76 4.90
CA HIS A 87 7.49 -16.05 5.49
C HIS A 87 6.84 -16.99 4.47
N LEU A 88 6.06 -16.46 3.53
CA LEU A 88 5.41 -17.25 2.49
C LEU A 88 6.29 -17.39 1.22
N ARG A 89 7.39 -16.64 1.13
CA ARG A 89 8.30 -16.60 -0.03
C ARG A 89 7.58 -16.26 -1.34
N VAL A 90 6.72 -15.24 -1.29
CA VAL A 90 5.93 -14.76 -2.44
C VAL A 90 6.23 -13.30 -2.71
N ASN A 91 6.05 -12.87 -3.96
CA ASN A 91 5.86 -11.44 -4.21
C ASN A 91 4.52 -11.04 -3.59
N LEU A 92 4.39 -9.80 -3.14
CA LEU A 92 3.14 -9.32 -2.57
C LEU A 92 2.74 -8.00 -3.22
N MET A 93 1.51 -7.94 -3.70
CA MET A 93 0.87 -6.73 -4.19
C MET A 93 -0.24 -6.33 -3.23
N GLY A 94 -0.08 -5.20 -2.54
CA GLY A 94 -1.11 -4.62 -1.68
C GLY A 94 -1.56 -3.29 -2.26
N TYR A 95 -2.84 -2.93 -2.10
CA TYR A 95 -3.36 -1.68 -2.63
C TYR A 95 -4.42 -1.08 -1.70
N ASP A 96 -4.50 0.24 -1.70
CA ASP A 96 -5.60 0.97 -1.07
C ASP A 96 -6.83 0.97 -2.00
N TYR A 97 -8.02 0.83 -1.42
CA TYR A 97 -9.26 1.09 -2.16
C TYR A 97 -9.37 2.59 -2.53
N SER A 98 -10.24 2.92 -3.50
CA SER A 98 -10.55 4.33 -3.78
C SER A 98 -11.09 5.03 -2.53
N GLY A 99 -10.56 6.21 -2.23
CA GLY A 99 -10.88 6.99 -1.03
C GLY A 99 -10.20 6.57 0.26
N TYR A 100 -9.31 5.57 0.22
CA TYR A 100 -8.48 5.13 1.34
C TYR A 100 -7.06 5.68 1.24
N GLY A 101 -6.42 5.88 2.39
CA GLY A 101 -5.03 6.32 2.47
C GLY A 101 -4.73 7.55 1.62
N GLN A 102 -3.80 7.41 0.67
CA GLN A 102 -3.44 8.46 -0.29
C GLN A 102 -4.09 8.25 -1.68
N SER A 103 -5.02 7.30 -1.80
CA SER A 103 -5.80 7.06 -3.01
C SER A 103 -6.90 8.10 -3.19
N SER A 104 -7.20 8.41 -4.45
CA SER A 104 -8.28 9.32 -4.82
C SER A 104 -9.64 8.61 -4.92
N GLY A 105 -10.69 9.42 -5.13
CA GLY A 105 -12.07 8.96 -5.30
C GLY A 105 -12.84 8.86 -4.00
N LYS A 106 -14.16 9.07 -4.08
CA LYS A 106 -15.16 8.64 -3.10
C LYS A 106 -16.34 8.09 -3.87
#